data_AF-A0A8S3SP27-F1
#
_entry.id   AF-A0A8S3SP27-F1
#
_cell.length_a   1.000
_cell.length_b   1.000
_cell.length_c   1.000
_cell.angle_alpha   90.00
_cell.angle_beta   90.00
_cell.angle_gamma   90.00
#
_symmetry.space_group_name_H-M   'P 1'
#
loop_
_entity.id
_entity.type
_entity.pdbx_description
1 polymer ?
#
loop_
_entity_poly.entity_id
_entity_poly.type
_entity_poly.pdbx_seq_one_letter_code
_entity_poly.pdbx_strand_id
1 'polypeptide(L)'
;MNRSILCILVCIFIACVFGQEPKIIDICSLPSETGKCKGHFPRYYYNGLTTHCELFTYGGCGGNQNNFETIFECRKTCGQTMPAEKNGNSFRKRLRFFIMDLGLEFDDEDFKSKKENENDKKKSYNAKVCNEFWYKTETPEPDNAGNVYKFRGDNLYYQKQYTEAIDSYKEGLDSLPLNSKTLRQDIFECLARCYLHTEKYAEALDIAQQLVSDAKSPDQIMQTNLLLSQIQVEMKDTEGLEESLKLLLTMHPFTYSLWIKLGHCYQTRIEQNNHSSLEYLRMKRLSCVIRTRLLLINILRNSSSFFKANLMKILNETESQQAEFDVPDHIISTASKYLKEDLCQNQEEEEEDDRDESQTGDKDQPVMIQKGDVSFDQRWFSWIQKEGLT
;
A
#
# COMPACT_ATOMS: atom_id res chain seq x y z
N MET A 1 37.74 -46.38 23.47
CA MET A 1 37.18 -45.40 22.52
C MET A 1 35.81 -45.87 22.07
N ASN A 2 34.79 -45.03 22.28
CA ASN A 2 33.39 -45.41 22.12
C ASN A 2 33.10 -45.70 20.64
N ARG A 3 32.52 -46.86 20.31
CA ARG A 3 32.24 -47.27 18.91
C ARG A 3 31.39 -46.22 18.17
N SER A 4 30.54 -45.51 18.88
CA SER A 4 29.72 -44.41 18.35
C SER A 4 30.55 -43.20 17.90
N ILE A 5 31.64 -42.88 18.60
CA ILE A 5 32.52 -41.74 18.26
C ILE A 5 33.36 -42.08 17.02
N LEU A 6 33.81 -43.34 16.90
CA LEU A 6 34.53 -43.78 15.71
C LEU A 6 33.64 -43.75 14.46
N CYS A 7 32.35 -44.13 14.57
CA CYS A 7 31.40 -44.00 13.46
C CYS A 7 31.17 -42.54 13.05
N ILE A 8 31.01 -41.61 13.99
CA ILE A 8 30.79 -40.20 13.68
C ILE A 8 32.01 -39.60 12.97
N LEU A 9 33.22 -39.89 13.47
CA LEU A 9 34.45 -39.40 12.85
C LEU A 9 34.68 -40.01 11.46
N VAL A 10 34.36 -41.30 11.25
CA VAL A 10 34.43 -41.93 9.92
C VAL A 10 33.41 -41.34 8.96
N CYS A 11 32.18 -41.05 9.41
CA CYS A 11 31.16 -40.39 8.58
C CYS A 11 31.58 -38.96 8.18
N ILE A 12 32.16 -38.18 9.11
CA ILE A 12 32.67 -36.83 8.81
C ILE A 12 33.85 -36.89 7.84
N PHE A 13 34.74 -37.88 7.99
CA PHE A 13 35.89 -38.07 7.09
C PHE A 13 35.46 -38.50 5.68
N ILE A 14 34.47 -39.40 5.56
CA ILE A 14 33.90 -39.81 4.28
C ILE A 14 33.18 -38.62 3.60
N ALA A 15 32.42 -37.82 4.36
CA ALA A 15 31.75 -36.63 3.83
C ALA A 15 32.75 -35.57 3.31
N CYS A 16 33.90 -35.39 3.98
CA CYS A 16 34.93 -34.43 3.56
C CYS A 16 35.76 -34.89 2.35
N VAL A 17 35.97 -36.20 2.17
CA VAL A 17 36.84 -36.73 1.10
C VAL A 17 36.10 -36.91 -0.23
N PHE A 18 34.79 -37.18 -0.21
CA PHE A 18 34.05 -37.52 -1.43
C PHE A 18 33.21 -36.41 -2.05
N GLY A 19 33.11 -35.22 -1.42
CA GLY A 19 32.61 -34.01 -2.08
C GLY A 19 31.28 -34.15 -2.84
N GLN A 20 30.40 -35.06 -2.43
CA GLN A 20 29.06 -35.17 -2.99
C GLN A 20 28.08 -34.48 -2.04
N GLU A 21 27.78 -33.22 -2.36
CA GLU A 21 26.62 -32.53 -1.80
C GLU A 21 25.36 -33.38 -2.10
N PRO A 22 24.42 -33.51 -1.15
CA PRO A 22 23.13 -34.09 -1.46
C PRO A 22 22.50 -33.25 -2.57
N LYS A 23 22.18 -33.87 -3.72
CA LYS A 23 21.35 -33.22 -4.74
C LYS A 23 20.00 -32.91 -4.11
N ILE A 24 19.82 -31.66 -3.68
CA ILE A 24 18.52 -31.15 -3.25
C ILE A 24 17.66 -31.15 -4.51
N ILE A 25 16.79 -32.15 -4.64
CA ILE A 25 15.81 -32.20 -5.73
C ILE A 25 14.82 -31.07 -5.45
N ASP A 26 14.86 -30.04 -6.28
CA ASP A 26 13.91 -28.94 -6.19
C ASP A 26 12.50 -29.46 -6.53
N ILE A 27 11.67 -29.56 -5.49
CA ILE A 27 10.27 -30.03 -5.58
C ILE A 27 9.51 -29.25 -6.65
N CYS A 28 9.83 -27.97 -6.80
CA CYS A 28 9.16 -27.05 -7.71
C CYS A 28 9.57 -27.24 -9.17
N SER A 29 10.64 -28.00 -9.44
CA SER A 29 11.08 -28.34 -10.78
C SER A 29 10.51 -29.67 -11.31
N LEU A 30 9.79 -30.42 -10.48
CA LEU A 30 9.22 -31.72 -10.85
C LEU A 30 7.94 -31.55 -11.69
N PRO A 31 7.62 -32.46 -12.62
CA PRO A 31 6.36 -32.41 -13.38
C PRO A 31 5.14 -32.79 -12.53
N SER A 32 3.92 -32.43 -12.95
CA SER A 32 2.71 -32.98 -12.32
C SER A 32 2.62 -34.50 -12.56
N GLU A 33 2.38 -35.28 -11.51
CA GLU A 33 2.18 -36.73 -11.64
C GLU A 33 0.87 -37.20 -11.01
N THR A 34 -0.05 -37.70 -11.84
CA THR A 34 -1.31 -38.30 -11.39
C THR A 34 -1.11 -39.56 -10.55
N GLY A 35 0.00 -40.28 -10.72
CA GLY A 35 0.24 -41.54 -10.01
C GLY A 35 -0.50 -42.72 -10.64
N LYS A 36 -0.45 -43.89 -9.99
CA LYS A 36 -0.92 -45.18 -10.56
C LYS A 36 -2.36 -45.52 -10.22
N CYS A 37 -2.91 -44.89 -9.19
CA CYS A 37 -4.29 -45.09 -8.77
C CYS A 37 -5.27 -44.29 -9.65
N LYS A 38 -6.54 -44.69 -9.64
CA LYS A 38 -7.60 -44.13 -10.51
C LYS A 38 -8.61 -43.25 -9.75
N GLY A 39 -8.22 -42.71 -8.59
CA GLY A 39 -9.01 -41.70 -7.88
C GLY A 39 -9.00 -40.36 -8.61
N HIS A 40 -9.94 -39.48 -8.27
CA HIS A 40 -10.05 -38.17 -8.90
C HIS A 40 -9.96 -37.07 -7.83
N PHE A 41 -8.75 -36.82 -7.33
CA PHE A 41 -8.50 -35.83 -6.29
C PHE A 41 -7.91 -34.55 -6.93
N PRO A 42 -8.62 -33.41 -6.88
CA PRO A 42 -8.07 -32.15 -7.38
C PRO A 42 -6.91 -31.71 -6.48
N ARG A 43 -5.75 -31.50 -7.08
CA ARG A 43 -4.51 -31.05 -6.42
C ARG A 43 -3.86 -29.93 -7.23
N TYR A 44 -2.88 -29.26 -6.65
CA TYR A 44 -2.12 -28.20 -7.28
C TYR A 44 -0.66 -28.60 -7.47
N TYR A 45 -0.07 -28.25 -8.60
CA TYR A 45 1.36 -28.42 -8.85
C TYR A 45 1.94 -27.10 -9.38
N TYR A 46 3.22 -26.86 -9.14
CA TYR A 46 3.93 -25.70 -9.66
C TYR A 46 4.42 -25.98 -11.08
N ASN A 47 3.98 -25.18 -12.04
CA ASN A 47 4.44 -25.26 -13.41
C ASN A 47 5.57 -24.24 -13.63
N GLY A 48 6.80 -24.73 -13.70
CA GLY A 48 7.99 -23.87 -13.90
C GLY A 48 8.01 -23.11 -15.22
N LEU A 49 7.25 -23.54 -16.25
CA LEU A 49 7.15 -22.82 -17.53
C LEU A 49 6.22 -21.61 -17.45
N THR A 50 5.08 -21.78 -16.78
CA THR A 50 4.12 -20.67 -16.59
C THR A 50 4.45 -19.85 -15.36
N THR A 51 5.30 -20.33 -14.46
CA THR A 51 5.60 -19.76 -13.13
C THR A 51 4.38 -19.68 -12.20
N HIS A 52 3.37 -20.51 -12.44
CA HIS A 52 2.12 -20.52 -11.68
C HIS A 52 1.82 -21.90 -11.09
N CYS A 53 1.06 -21.90 -9.99
CA CYS A 53 0.47 -23.10 -9.43
C CYS A 53 -0.84 -23.43 -10.17
N GLU A 54 -0.89 -24.59 -10.81
CA GLU A 54 -1.99 -25.03 -11.67
C GLU A 54 -2.69 -26.26 -11.07
N LEU A 55 -3.98 -26.43 -11.38
CA LEU A 55 -4.76 -27.58 -10.94
C LEU A 55 -4.44 -28.81 -11.78
N PHE A 56 -4.27 -29.97 -11.15
CA PHE A 56 -4.19 -31.26 -11.83
C PHE A 56 -4.94 -32.34 -11.04
N THR A 57 -5.26 -33.44 -11.71
CA THR A 57 -5.93 -34.58 -11.07
C THR A 57 -4.88 -35.56 -10.52
N TYR A 58 -4.93 -35.79 -9.21
CA TYR A 58 -4.16 -36.82 -8.53
C TYR A 58 -4.99 -38.10 -8.34
N GLY A 59 -4.37 -39.23 -8.64
CA GLY A 59 -4.96 -40.57 -8.63
C GLY A 59 -5.20 -41.15 -7.25
N GLY A 60 -4.70 -40.52 -6.18
CA GLY A 60 -4.83 -40.97 -4.80
C GLY A 60 -3.72 -41.90 -4.30
N CYS A 61 -2.78 -42.30 -5.16
CA CYS A 61 -1.54 -42.98 -4.74
C CYS A 61 -0.39 -42.78 -5.74
N GLY A 62 0.84 -42.78 -5.22
CA GLY A 62 2.06 -42.56 -6.00
C GLY A 62 2.29 -41.08 -6.30
N GLY A 63 2.87 -40.79 -7.46
CA GLY A 63 3.23 -39.42 -7.87
C GLY A 63 4.51 -38.90 -7.20
N ASN A 64 4.77 -37.62 -7.39
CA ASN A 64 5.94 -36.93 -6.84
C ASN A 64 5.52 -35.78 -5.90
N GLN A 65 6.52 -35.08 -5.33
CA GLN A 65 6.31 -34.06 -4.30
C GLN A 65 5.76 -32.72 -4.82
N ASN A 66 5.71 -32.51 -6.14
CA ASN A 66 5.03 -31.35 -6.73
C ASN A 66 3.51 -31.58 -6.77
N ASN A 67 2.93 -31.78 -5.59
CA ASN A 67 1.53 -32.12 -5.39
C ASN A 67 1.08 -31.53 -4.05
N PHE A 68 0.30 -30.47 -4.14
CA PHE A 68 -0.18 -29.68 -3.00
C PHE A 68 -1.69 -29.76 -2.91
N GLU A 69 -2.23 -29.77 -1.69
CA GLU A 69 -3.68 -29.86 -1.47
C GLU A 69 -4.37 -28.53 -1.75
N THR A 70 -3.67 -27.43 -1.54
CA THR A 70 -4.19 -26.08 -1.76
C THR A 70 -3.26 -25.26 -2.65
N ILE A 71 -3.83 -24.32 -3.40
CA ILE A 71 -3.06 -23.36 -4.19
C ILE A 71 -2.13 -22.52 -3.32
N PHE A 72 -2.51 -22.25 -2.07
CA PHE A 72 -1.70 -21.52 -1.10
C PHE A 72 -0.42 -22.27 -0.73
N GLU A 73 -0.53 -23.57 -0.44
CA GLU A 73 0.61 -24.42 -0.10
C GLU A 73 1.60 -24.53 -1.26
N CYS A 74 1.10 -24.66 -2.50
CA CYS A 74 1.91 -24.63 -3.70
C CYS A 74 2.67 -23.30 -3.86
N ARG A 75 1.97 -22.15 -3.73
CA ARG A 75 2.59 -20.82 -3.87
C ARG A 75 3.59 -20.52 -2.75
N LYS A 76 3.30 -20.95 -1.53
CA LYS A 76 4.22 -20.80 -0.40
C LYS A 76 5.50 -21.61 -0.61
N THR A 77 5.39 -22.81 -1.17
CA THR A 77 6.52 -23.72 -1.34
C THR A 77 7.36 -23.37 -2.57
N CYS A 78 6.72 -22.97 -3.67
CA CYS A 78 7.36 -22.81 -4.99
C CYS A 78 7.31 -21.40 -5.58
N GLY A 79 6.47 -20.51 -5.06
CA GLY A 79 6.28 -19.15 -5.58
C GLY A 79 7.36 -18.14 -5.15
N GLN A 80 8.50 -18.59 -4.60
CA GLN A 80 9.61 -17.74 -4.16
C GLN A 80 10.94 -18.15 -4.80
N THR A 81 11.01 -18.23 -6.13
CA THR A 81 12.31 -18.26 -6.82
C THR A 81 12.25 -17.50 -8.16
N MET A 82 12.79 -16.27 -8.15
CA MET A 82 13.60 -15.74 -9.24
C MET A 82 14.81 -14.99 -8.62
N PRO A 83 15.98 -15.03 -9.28
CA PRO A 83 17.29 -14.93 -8.63
C PRO A 83 17.67 -13.53 -8.15
N ALA A 84 18.57 -13.51 -7.17
CA ALA A 84 19.21 -12.31 -6.66
C ALA A 84 20.07 -11.65 -7.74
N GLU A 85 19.70 -10.43 -8.13
CA GLU A 85 20.61 -9.46 -8.73
C GLU A 85 20.69 -8.18 -7.88
N LYS A 86 21.93 -7.69 -7.76
CA LYS A 86 22.43 -6.77 -6.74
C LYS A 86 22.14 -5.30 -7.07
N ASN A 87 21.97 -4.53 -6.00
CA ASN A 87 22.29 -3.11 -5.81
C ASN A 87 21.66 -2.06 -6.73
N GLY A 88 20.67 -1.34 -6.15
CA GLY A 88 20.20 -0.04 -6.62
C GLY A 88 18.79 0.26 -6.12
N ASN A 89 18.67 1.21 -5.19
CA ASN A 89 17.40 1.86 -4.76
C ASN A 89 16.45 1.06 -3.85
N SER A 90 16.87 0.88 -2.59
CA SER A 90 16.04 0.42 -1.46
C SER A 90 14.88 1.39 -1.13
N PHE A 91 15.00 2.67 -1.46
CA PHE A 91 14.01 3.70 -1.10
C PHE A 91 12.72 3.64 -1.97
N ARG A 92 12.87 3.45 -3.29
CA ARG A 92 11.73 3.42 -4.24
C ARG A 92 10.83 2.18 -4.09
N LYS A 93 11.37 1.05 -3.61
CA LYS A 93 10.59 -0.17 -3.32
C LYS A 93 9.75 -0.05 -2.05
N ARG A 94 10.26 0.67 -1.04
CA ARG A 94 9.54 0.89 0.23
C ARG A 94 8.36 1.85 0.04
N LEU A 95 8.51 2.87 -0.82
CA LEU A 95 7.45 3.82 -1.17
C LEU A 95 6.27 3.15 -1.89
N ARG A 96 6.54 2.24 -2.84
CA ARG A 96 5.50 1.50 -3.57
C ARG A 96 4.72 0.53 -2.66
N PHE A 97 5.41 -0.13 -1.72
CA PHE A 97 4.77 -0.98 -0.69
C PHE A 97 3.95 -0.17 0.33
N PHE A 98 4.32 1.09 0.60
CA PHE A 98 3.60 2.01 1.50
C PHE A 98 2.33 2.62 0.89
N ILE A 99 2.26 2.73 -0.44
CA ILE A 99 1.06 3.21 -1.16
C ILE A 99 -0.07 2.16 -1.09
N MET A 100 0.27 0.87 -1.05
CA MET A 100 -0.66 -0.24 -0.90
C MET A 100 -1.47 -0.16 0.41
N ASP A 101 -0.89 0.39 1.49
CA ASP A 101 -1.51 0.52 2.82
C ASP A 101 -2.60 1.61 2.90
N LEU A 102 -2.69 2.52 1.92
CA LEU A 102 -3.76 3.52 1.84
C LEU A 102 -4.90 3.10 0.90
N GLY A 103 -4.79 1.97 0.18
CA GLY A 103 -5.76 1.59 -0.86
C GLY A 103 -5.85 2.60 -2.01
N LEU A 104 -4.76 3.31 -2.33
CA LEU A 104 -4.73 4.42 -3.30
C LEU A 104 -4.03 4.09 -4.62
N GLU A 105 -3.58 2.85 -4.81
CA GLU A 105 -3.55 2.31 -6.17
C GLU A 105 -4.99 1.87 -6.45
N PHE A 106 -5.59 2.39 -7.52
CA PHE A 106 -6.86 1.90 -8.05
C PHE A 106 -6.81 0.36 -8.05
N ASP A 107 -7.82 -0.31 -7.50
CA ASP A 107 -7.93 -1.76 -7.58
C ASP A 107 -7.79 -2.18 -9.06
N ASP A 108 -6.64 -2.77 -9.40
CA ASP A 108 -6.25 -3.26 -10.74
C ASP A 108 -7.11 -4.46 -11.21
N GLU A 109 -8.30 -4.64 -10.65
CA GLU A 109 -9.23 -5.71 -10.96
C GLU A 109 -10.07 -5.41 -12.23
N ASP A 110 -10.16 -4.15 -12.67
CA ASP A 110 -10.99 -3.77 -13.83
C ASP A 110 -10.38 -4.14 -15.20
N PHE A 111 -9.06 -4.36 -15.27
CA PHE A 111 -8.37 -4.77 -16.51
C PHE A 111 -7.97 -6.26 -16.54
N LYS A 112 -8.37 -7.04 -15.54
CA LYS A 112 -8.17 -8.50 -15.55
C LYS A 112 -9.31 -9.14 -16.33
N SER A 113 -8.96 -9.90 -17.36
CA SER A 113 -9.90 -10.70 -18.14
C SER A 113 -10.75 -11.56 -17.20
N LYS A 114 -12.03 -11.22 -17.04
CA LYS A 114 -12.99 -12.13 -16.42
C LYS A 114 -13.10 -13.35 -17.34
N LYS A 115 -12.68 -14.51 -16.86
CA LYS A 115 -13.01 -15.77 -17.53
C LYS A 115 -14.54 -15.83 -17.65
N GLU A 116 -15.01 -15.92 -18.89
CA GLU A 116 -16.43 -16.05 -19.22
C GLU A 116 -17.02 -17.24 -18.46
N ASN A 117 -17.88 -16.98 -17.49
CA ASN A 117 -18.83 -17.98 -17.03
C ASN A 117 -20.06 -17.87 -17.94
N GLU A 118 -20.35 -18.94 -18.69
CA GLU A 118 -21.44 -19.04 -19.69
C GLU A 118 -22.88 -18.88 -19.15
N ASN A 119 -23.12 -18.21 -18.02
CA ASN A 119 -24.44 -18.09 -17.41
C ASN A 119 -24.82 -16.68 -16.94
N ASP A 120 -24.40 -15.63 -17.66
CA ASP A 120 -24.89 -14.27 -17.38
C ASP A 120 -26.27 -14.02 -17.99
N LYS A 121 -27.27 -14.00 -17.10
CA LYS A 121 -28.68 -13.72 -17.35
C LYS A 121 -28.84 -12.38 -18.11
N LYS A 122 -29.64 -12.39 -19.17
CA LYS A 122 -30.09 -11.21 -19.93
C LYS A 122 -30.50 -10.07 -18.98
N LYS A 123 -29.76 -8.95 -19.01
CA LYS A 123 -30.09 -7.74 -18.25
C LYS A 123 -31.36 -7.08 -18.80
N SER A 124 -32.15 -6.49 -17.89
CA SER A 124 -33.54 -6.04 -18.11
C SER A 124 -33.72 -4.77 -18.96
N TYR A 125 -32.67 -4.20 -19.52
CA TYR A 125 -32.74 -3.05 -20.44
C TYR A 125 -31.65 -3.15 -21.50
N ASN A 126 -31.82 -2.44 -22.62
CA ASN A 126 -30.86 -2.33 -23.72
C ASN A 126 -29.61 -1.55 -23.28
N ALA A 127 -28.86 -2.06 -22.30
CA ALA A 127 -27.53 -1.60 -22.00
C ALA A 127 -26.65 -1.86 -23.24
N LYS A 128 -25.95 -0.83 -23.73
CA LYS A 128 -24.93 -1.03 -24.77
C LYS A 128 -23.93 -2.05 -24.22
N VAL A 129 -23.81 -3.18 -24.90
CA VAL A 129 -22.83 -4.21 -24.54
C VAL A 129 -21.47 -3.67 -24.97
N CYS A 130 -20.75 -3.08 -24.03
CA CYS A 130 -19.38 -2.66 -24.26
C CYS A 130 -18.49 -3.90 -24.15
N ASN A 131 -17.89 -4.29 -25.27
CA ASN A 131 -16.80 -5.27 -25.26
C ASN A 131 -15.64 -4.74 -24.40
N GLU A 132 -14.81 -5.63 -23.85
CA GLU A 132 -13.69 -5.33 -22.94
C GLU A 132 -12.70 -4.26 -23.49
N PHE A 133 -12.71 -4.03 -24.81
CA PHE A 133 -11.89 -3.04 -25.52
C PHE A 133 -12.69 -2.05 -26.37
N TRP A 134 -13.92 -1.72 -25.97
CA TRP A 134 -14.82 -0.84 -26.73
C TRP A 134 -14.15 0.46 -27.20
N TYR A 135 -13.29 1.05 -26.36
CA TYR A 135 -12.55 2.27 -26.64
C TYR A 135 -11.52 2.13 -27.79
N LYS A 136 -11.09 0.92 -28.15
CA LYS A 136 -10.17 0.70 -29.29
C LYS A 136 -10.88 0.75 -30.64
N THR A 137 -12.13 0.31 -30.69
CA THR A 137 -12.91 0.18 -31.93
C THR A 137 -13.90 1.32 -32.14
N GLU A 138 -14.25 2.05 -31.08
CA GLU A 138 -15.21 3.16 -31.16
C GLU A 138 -14.54 4.42 -31.73
N THR A 139 -15.15 4.98 -32.77
CA THR A 139 -14.76 6.29 -33.29
C THR A 139 -15.30 7.38 -32.36
N PRO A 140 -14.47 8.33 -31.88
CA PRO A 140 -14.91 9.39 -30.97
C PRO A 140 -16.00 10.26 -31.61
N GLU A 141 -17.20 10.25 -31.04
CA GLU A 141 -18.30 11.15 -31.38
C GLU A 141 -18.30 12.35 -30.42
N PRO A 142 -18.82 13.54 -30.81
CA PRO A 142 -18.68 14.76 -30.00
C PRO A 142 -19.21 14.65 -28.55
N ASP A 143 -20.18 13.78 -28.30
CA ASP A 143 -20.82 13.56 -27.00
C ASP A 143 -20.09 12.53 -26.12
N ASN A 144 -19.32 11.61 -26.72
CA ASN A 144 -18.62 10.54 -26.00
C ASN A 144 -17.08 10.61 -26.08
N ALA A 145 -16.53 11.52 -26.91
CA ALA A 145 -15.12 11.58 -27.24
C ALA A 145 -14.22 11.68 -25.99
N GLY A 146 -14.58 12.54 -25.04
CA GLY A 146 -13.81 12.69 -23.80
C GLY A 146 -13.70 11.39 -22.99
N ASN A 147 -14.77 10.58 -22.95
CA ASN A 147 -14.74 9.26 -22.30
C ASN A 147 -13.84 8.30 -23.08
N VAL A 148 -14.03 8.18 -24.40
CA VAL A 148 -13.22 7.30 -25.26
C VAL A 148 -11.73 7.57 -25.06
N TYR A 149 -11.34 8.84 -25.10
CA TYR A 149 -9.95 9.27 -24.94
C TYR A 149 -9.40 9.04 -23.53
N LYS A 150 -10.21 9.28 -22.49
CA LYS A 150 -9.82 8.92 -21.12
C LYS A 150 -9.54 7.43 -21.00
N PHE A 151 -10.44 6.56 -21.47
CA PHE A 151 -10.26 5.11 -21.38
C PHE A 151 -9.07 4.61 -22.22
N ARG A 152 -8.81 5.21 -23.39
CA ARG A 152 -7.58 4.95 -24.16
C ARG A 152 -6.33 5.32 -23.37
N GLY A 153 -6.31 6.51 -22.78
CA GLY A 153 -5.24 6.99 -21.91
C GLY A 153 -5.02 6.06 -20.72
N ASP A 154 -6.09 5.64 -20.03
CA ASP A 154 -6.03 4.76 -18.86
C ASP A 154 -5.42 3.39 -19.23
N ASN A 155 -5.79 2.81 -20.37
CA ASN A 155 -5.19 1.58 -20.86
C ASN A 155 -3.70 1.77 -21.24
N LEU A 156 -3.33 2.88 -21.88
CA LEU A 156 -1.93 3.17 -22.22
C LEU A 156 -1.08 3.40 -20.97
N TYR A 157 -1.64 4.06 -19.96
CA TYR A 157 -1.04 4.25 -18.66
C TYR A 157 -0.76 2.90 -17.98
N TYR A 158 -1.73 1.99 -18.00
CA TYR A 158 -1.58 0.61 -17.50
C TYR A 158 -0.47 -0.15 -18.24
N GLN A 159 -0.35 0.05 -19.55
CA GLN A 159 0.73 -0.51 -20.38
C GLN A 159 2.09 0.20 -20.19
N LYS A 160 2.16 1.22 -19.30
CA LYS A 160 3.34 2.06 -19.03
C LYS A 160 3.81 2.87 -20.23
N GLN A 161 2.94 3.10 -21.21
CA GLN A 161 3.17 3.98 -22.35
C GLN A 161 2.71 5.40 -21.99
N TYR A 162 3.43 6.02 -21.06
CA TYR A 162 3.01 7.30 -20.45
C TYR A 162 2.95 8.47 -21.43
N THR A 163 3.83 8.51 -22.43
CA THR A 163 3.83 9.58 -23.44
C THR A 163 2.59 9.53 -24.33
N GLU A 164 2.22 8.33 -24.80
CA GLU A 164 1.02 8.11 -25.61
C GLU A 164 -0.26 8.31 -24.79
N ALA A 165 -0.23 7.95 -23.51
CA ALA A 165 -1.31 8.22 -22.58
C ALA A 165 -1.56 9.73 -22.43
N ILE A 166 -0.49 10.54 -22.28
CA ILE A 166 -0.58 12.00 -22.21
C ILE A 166 -1.26 12.57 -23.44
N ASP A 167 -0.87 12.13 -24.64
CA ASP A 167 -1.46 12.60 -25.89
C ASP A 167 -2.95 12.27 -25.94
N SER A 168 -3.32 11.03 -25.57
CA SER A 168 -4.73 10.61 -25.48
C SER A 168 -5.55 11.46 -24.51
N TYR A 169 -5.01 11.74 -23.32
CA TYR A 169 -5.70 12.59 -22.33
C TYR A 169 -5.88 14.03 -22.81
N LYS A 170 -4.89 14.60 -23.50
CA LYS A 170 -4.99 15.93 -24.09
C LYS A 170 -6.06 16.00 -25.16
N GLU A 171 -6.11 15.01 -26.07
CA GLU A 171 -7.19 14.90 -27.06
C GLU A 171 -8.57 14.80 -26.38
N GLY A 172 -8.64 14.11 -25.23
CA GLY A 172 -9.83 14.06 -24.38
C GLY A 172 -10.23 15.44 -23.84
N LEU A 173 -9.29 16.23 -23.31
CA LEU A 173 -9.56 17.57 -22.79
C LEU A 173 -10.02 18.56 -23.87
N ASP A 174 -9.43 18.48 -25.06
CA ASP A 174 -9.77 19.32 -26.22
C ASP A 174 -11.16 18.98 -26.76
N SER A 175 -11.56 17.72 -26.67
CA SER A 175 -12.88 17.24 -27.10
C SER A 175 -14.00 17.51 -26.08
N LEU A 176 -13.67 17.87 -24.84
CA LEU A 176 -14.66 18.02 -23.77
C LEU A 176 -15.34 19.38 -23.76
N PRO A 177 -16.68 19.44 -23.66
CA PRO A 177 -17.37 20.70 -23.42
C PRO A 177 -16.96 21.29 -22.06
N LEU A 178 -16.91 22.61 -21.95
CA LEU A 178 -16.42 23.34 -20.77
C LEU A 178 -17.24 23.06 -19.49
N ASN A 179 -18.48 22.60 -19.63
CA ASN A 179 -19.37 22.27 -18.51
C ASN A 179 -19.10 20.89 -17.87
N SER A 180 -18.31 20.02 -18.52
CA SER A 180 -17.99 18.69 -18.00
C SER A 180 -16.85 18.76 -16.97
N LYS A 181 -17.18 19.21 -15.76
CA LYS A 181 -16.18 19.45 -14.69
C LYS A 181 -15.57 18.17 -14.14
N THR A 182 -16.39 17.16 -13.84
CA THR A 182 -15.94 15.91 -13.22
C THR A 182 -14.95 15.17 -14.11
N LEU A 183 -15.33 14.91 -15.36
CA LEU A 183 -14.45 14.18 -16.29
C LEU A 183 -13.16 14.96 -16.61
N ARG A 184 -13.23 16.30 -16.63
CA ARG A 184 -12.06 17.16 -16.77
C ARG A 184 -11.11 17.03 -15.57
N GLN A 185 -11.64 17.01 -14.34
CA GLN A 185 -10.85 16.76 -13.13
C GLN A 185 -10.16 15.39 -13.18
N ASP A 186 -10.90 14.33 -13.56
CA ASP A 186 -10.34 12.98 -13.70
C ASP A 186 -9.18 12.94 -14.70
N ILE A 187 -9.35 13.57 -15.87
CA ILE A 187 -8.30 13.59 -16.89
C ILE A 187 -7.08 14.40 -16.43
N PHE A 188 -7.28 15.50 -15.71
CA PHE A 188 -6.17 16.26 -15.11
C PHE A 188 -5.41 15.44 -14.08
N GLU A 189 -6.10 14.70 -13.22
CA GLU A 189 -5.47 13.77 -12.27
C GLU A 189 -4.62 12.71 -12.99
N CYS A 190 -5.16 12.10 -14.05
CA CYS A 190 -4.43 11.14 -14.87
C CYS A 190 -3.20 11.76 -15.57
N LEU A 191 -3.33 12.99 -16.09
CA LEU A 191 -2.21 13.73 -16.70
C LEU A 191 -1.09 14.01 -15.69
N ALA A 192 -1.43 14.47 -14.49
CA ALA A 192 -0.45 14.71 -13.44
C ALA A 192 0.32 13.43 -13.06
N ARG A 193 -0.38 12.29 -12.98
CA ARG A 193 0.27 10.97 -12.78
C ARG A 193 1.20 10.59 -13.93
N CYS A 194 0.81 10.83 -15.17
CA CYS A 194 1.68 10.57 -16.33
C CYS A 194 2.92 11.48 -16.32
N TYR A 195 2.76 12.75 -15.96
CA TYR A 195 3.86 13.70 -15.85
C TYR A 195 4.84 13.31 -14.75
N LEU A 196 4.35 12.78 -13.63
CA LEU A 196 5.20 12.20 -12.59
C LEU A 196 6.09 11.07 -13.14
N HIS A 197 5.53 10.16 -13.95
CA HIS A 197 6.29 9.05 -14.55
C HIS A 197 7.24 9.47 -15.69
N THR A 198 6.98 10.61 -16.33
CA THR A 198 7.82 11.16 -17.41
C THR A 198 8.78 12.24 -16.91
N GLU A 199 8.92 12.39 -15.58
CA GLU A 199 9.81 13.34 -14.91
C GLU A 199 9.52 14.82 -15.23
N LYS A 200 8.29 15.11 -15.68
CA LYS A 200 7.77 16.47 -15.94
C LYS A 200 7.12 17.06 -14.70
N TYR A 201 7.93 17.23 -13.66
CA TYR A 201 7.42 17.55 -12.32
C TYR A 201 6.76 18.93 -12.20
N ALA A 202 7.22 19.92 -12.98
CA ALA A 202 6.65 21.26 -12.94
C ALA A 202 5.20 21.26 -13.48
N GLU A 203 4.96 20.57 -14.59
CA GLU A 203 3.63 20.41 -15.17
C GLU A 203 2.71 19.56 -14.26
N ALA A 204 3.25 18.53 -13.62
CA ALA A 204 2.51 17.74 -12.64
C ALA A 204 2.09 18.60 -11.44
N LEU A 205 2.99 19.43 -10.92
CA LEU A 205 2.76 20.29 -9.76
C LEU A 205 1.69 21.34 -10.05
N ASP A 206 1.75 22.02 -11.20
CA ASP A 206 0.78 23.05 -11.60
C ASP A 206 -0.65 22.46 -11.64
N ILE A 207 -0.80 21.30 -12.27
CA ILE A 207 -2.09 20.59 -12.32
C ILE A 207 -2.55 20.19 -10.91
N ALA A 208 -1.67 19.62 -10.08
CA ALA A 208 -2.04 19.19 -8.74
C ALA A 208 -2.46 20.38 -7.85
N GLN A 209 -1.76 21.52 -7.94
CA GLN A 209 -2.12 22.74 -7.21
C GLN A 209 -3.47 23.29 -7.67
N GLN A 210 -3.74 23.28 -8.98
CA GLN A 210 -5.03 23.66 -9.51
C GLN A 210 -6.15 22.74 -8.98
N LEU A 211 -5.94 21.42 -9.01
CA LEU A 211 -6.90 20.45 -8.51
C LEU A 211 -7.18 20.63 -7.01
N VAL A 212 -6.15 20.92 -6.20
CA VAL A 212 -6.30 21.23 -4.77
C VAL A 212 -7.11 22.52 -4.58
N SER A 213 -6.86 23.56 -5.37
CA SER A 213 -7.64 24.82 -5.33
C SER A 213 -9.10 24.62 -5.70
N ASP A 214 -9.39 23.70 -6.62
CA ASP A 214 -10.73 23.41 -7.10
C ASP A 214 -11.50 22.41 -6.24
N ALA A 215 -10.82 21.73 -5.30
CA ALA A 215 -11.40 20.71 -4.44
C ALA A 215 -12.42 21.29 -3.45
N LYS A 216 -13.62 20.69 -3.42
CA LYS A 216 -14.74 21.16 -2.58
C LYS A 216 -15.23 20.13 -1.57
N SER A 217 -15.17 18.85 -1.92
CA SER A 217 -15.55 17.78 -1.01
C SER A 217 -14.34 17.28 -0.21
N PRO A 218 -14.56 16.72 1.00
CA PRO A 218 -13.48 16.08 1.76
C PRO A 218 -12.71 15.02 0.95
N ASP A 219 -13.42 14.23 0.13
CA ASP A 219 -12.80 13.19 -0.70
C ASP A 219 -11.89 13.79 -1.78
N GLN A 220 -12.33 14.87 -2.44
CA GLN A 220 -11.51 15.60 -3.40
C GLN A 220 -10.28 16.20 -2.74
N ILE A 221 -10.44 16.83 -1.57
CA ILE A 221 -9.33 17.40 -0.81
C ILE A 221 -8.32 16.30 -0.47
N MET A 222 -8.78 15.13 -0.02
CA MET A 222 -7.93 13.98 0.27
C MET A 222 -7.17 13.52 -0.98
N GLN A 223 -7.88 13.18 -2.06
CA GLN A 223 -7.29 12.64 -3.29
C GLN A 223 -6.27 13.60 -3.93
N THR A 224 -6.61 14.88 -4.02
CA THR A 224 -5.75 15.89 -4.64
C THR A 224 -4.51 16.19 -3.78
N ASN A 225 -4.63 16.22 -2.46
CA ASN A 225 -3.46 16.39 -1.57
C ASN A 225 -2.57 15.14 -1.53
N LEU A 226 -3.14 13.94 -1.69
CA LEU A 226 -2.35 12.72 -1.84
C LEU A 226 -1.51 12.77 -3.12
N LEU A 227 -2.11 13.16 -4.25
CA LEU A 227 -1.39 13.36 -5.50
C LEU A 227 -0.29 14.43 -5.37
N LEU A 228 -0.62 15.58 -4.78
CA LEU A 228 0.35 16.65 -4.53
C LEU A 228 1.52 16.16 -3.68
N SER A 229 1.25 15.41 -2.61
CA SER A 229 2.29 14.85 -1.75
C SER A 229 3.23 13.88 -2.49
N GLN A 230 2.71 13.11 -3.46
CA GLN A 230 3.53 12.22 -4.28
C GLN A 230 4.48 13.00 -5.19
N ILE A 231 3.98 14.08 -5.79
CA ILE A 231 4.76 14.96 -6.65
C ILE A 231 5.87 15.66 -5.85
N GLN A 232 5.51 16.22 -4.69
CA GLN A 232 6.46 16.92 -3.80
C GLN A 232 7.59 16.00 -3.32
N VAL A 233 7.30 14.72 -3.05
CA VAL A 233 8.32 13.71 -2.72
C VAL A 233 9.35 13.56 -3.85
N GLU A 234 8.91 13.41 -5.10
CA GLU A 234 9.83 13.27 -6.24
C GLU A 234 10.59 14.58 -6.51
N MET A 235 9.96 15.73 -6.29
CA MET A 235 10.59 17.05 -6.39
C MET A 235 11.55 17.37 -5.23
N LYS A 236 11.56 16.56 -4.17
CA LYS A 236 12.26 16.83 -2.90
C LYS A 236 11.85 18.16 -2.25
N ASP A 237 10.62 18.62 -2.52
CA ASP A 237 10.02 19.77 -1.87
C ASP A 237 9.50 19.35 -0.48
N THR A 238 10.37 19.44 0.52
CA THR A 238 10.03 19.01 1.89
C THR A 238 9.09 19.98 2.61
N GLU A 239 9.06 21.25 2.21
CA GLU A 239 8.22 22.25 2.87
C GLU A 239 6.77 22.10 2.43
N GLY A 240 6.55 22.02 1.12
CA GLY A 240 5.23 21.72 0.57
C GLY A 240 4.71 20.35 1.04
N LEU A 241 5.59 19.35 1.09
CA LEU A 241 5.23 18.01 1.56
C LEU A 241 4.75 18.01 3.02
N GLU A 242 5.40 18.78 3.89
CA GLU A 242 4.98 18.91 5.29
C GLU A 242 3.57 19.49 5.38
N GLU A 243 3.26 20.56 4.64
CA GLU A 243 1.93 21.18 4.63
C GLU A 243 0.84 20.22 4.14
N SER A 244 1.07 19.54 3.01
CA SER A 244 0.12 18.58 2.47
C SER A 244 -0.12 17.40 3.42
N LEU A 245 0.93 16.87 4.05
CA LEU A 245 0.80 15.76 5.01
C LEU A 245 0.08 16.19 6.29
N LYS A 246 0.32 17.42 6.80
CA LYS A 246 -0.41 17.95 7.96
C LYS A 246 -1.90 18.12 7.67
N LEU A 247 -2.26 18.59 6.47
CA LEU A 247 -3.66 18.68 6.06
C LEU A 247 -4.31 17.29 6.01
N LEU A 248 -3.65 16.32 5.38
CA LEU A 248 -4.14 14.93 5.32
C LEU A 248 -4.30 14.31 6.72
N LEU A 249 -3.35 14.54 7.64
CA LEU A 249 -3.42 14.05 9.01
C LEU A 249 -4.45 14.78 9.87
N THR A 250 -4.82 16.01 9.53
CA THR A 250 -5.93 16.72 10.18
C THR A 250 -7.26 16.04 9.87
N MET A 251 -7.41 15.53 8.64
CA MET A 251 -8.61 14.82 8.19
C MET A 251 -8.62 13.34 8.59
N HIS A 252 -7.44 12.70 8.60
CA HIS A 252 -7.28 11.27 8.85
C HIS A 252 -6.20 11.00 9.93
N PRO A 253 -6.43 11.41 11.19
CA PRO A 253 -5.42 11.35 12.26
C PRO A 253 -5.08 9.93 12.73
N PHE A 254 -5.89 8.93 12.37
CA PHE A 254 -5.71 7.52 12.75
C PHE A 254 -4.94 6.69 11.70
N THR A 255 -4.58 7.30 10.56
CA THR A 255 -3.87 6.63 9.48
C THR A 255 -2.37 6.60 9.75
N TYR A 256 -1.86 5.49 10.29
CA TYR A 256 -0.45 5.38 10.70
C TYR A 256 0.55 5.62 9.56
N SER A 257 0.18 5.28 8.32
CA SER A 257 1.06 5.43 7.15
C SER A 257 1.35 6.91 6.83
N LEU A 258 0.40 7.81 7.07
CA LEU A 258 0.58 9.26 6.93
C LEU A 258 1.55 9.80 7.99
N TRP A 259 1.48 9.29 9.23
CA TRP A 259 2.44 9.63 10.28
C TRP A 259 3.86 9.19 9.95
N ILE A 260 4.03 8.01 9.36
CA ILE A 260 5.33 7.53 8.89
C ILE A 260 5.88 8.44 7.77
N LYS A 261 5.03 8.81 6.80
CA LYS A 261 5.42 9.76 5.74
C LYS A 261 5.87 11.11 6.31
N LEU A 262 5.15 11.65 7.29
CA LEU A 262 5.51 12.91 7.95
C LEU A 262 6.84 12.78 8.72
N GLY A 263 7.05 11.65 9.41
CA GLY A 263 8.32 11.34 10.07
C GLY A 263 9.50 11.28 9.08
N HIS A 264 9.31 10.67 7.91
CA HIS A 264 10.32 10.67 6.85
C HIS A 264 10.57 12.08 6.29
N CYS A 265 9.52 12.89 6.11
CA CYS A 265 9.66 14.28 5.69
C CYS A 265 10.57 15.05 6.66
N TYR A 266 10.34 14.93 7.98
CA TYR A 266 11.21 15.55 8.97
C TYR A 266 12.63 15.00 8.97
N GLN A 267 12.81 13.69 8.77
CA GLN A 267 14.15 13.09 8.63
C GLN A 267 14.92 13.71 7.45
N THR A 268 14.30 13.84 6.29
CA THR A 268 14.92 14.48 5.12
C THR A 268 15.25 15.95 5.40
N ARG A 269 14.38 16.69 6.09
CA ARG A 269 14.67 18.07 6.51
C ARG A 269 15.85 18.17 7.48
N ILE A 270 15.99 17.21 8.40
CA ILE A 270 17.13 17.12 9.33
C ILE A 270 18.43 16.89 8.56
N GLU A 271 18.41 16.00 7.56
CA GLU A 271 19.58 15.71 6.71
C GLU A 271 19.99 16.88 5.81
N GLN A 272 19.05 17.74 5.42
CA GLN A 272 19.29 18.90 4.56
C GLN A 272 19.76 20.16 5.32
N ASN A 273 19.49 20.27 6.63
CA ASN A 273 19.75 21.49 7.41
C ASN A 273 20.92 21.33 8.40
N ASN A 274 21.83 22.31 8.42
CA ASN A 274 23.00 22.35 9.32
C ASN A 274 22.84 23.27 10.55
N HIS A 275 21.64 23.75 10.88
CA HIS A 275 21.42 24.82 11.88
C HIS A 275 20.37 24.50 12.97
N SER A 276 20.25 25.45 13.92
CA SER A 276 19.66 25.36 15.27
C SER A 276 18.23 24.82 15.40
N SER A 277 17.45 24.66 14.33
CA SER A 277 16.11 24.05 14.36
C SER A 277 16.14 22.51 14.37
N LEU A 278 17.33 21.90 14.42
CA LEU A 278 17.51 20.45 14.34
C LEU A 278 16.82 19.70 15.49
N GLU A 279 16.89 20.22 16.71
CA GLU A 279 16.33 19.54 17.88
C GLU A 279 14.79 19.58 17.85
N TYR A 280 14.19 20.71 17.46
CA TYR A 280 12.76 20.81 17.28
C TYR A 280 12.23 19.89 16.17
N LEU A 281 12.93 19.82 15.03
CA LEU A 281 12.60 18.88 13.94
C LEU A 281 12.76 17.42 14.38
N ARG A 282 13.80 17.12 15.18
CA ARG A 282 14.02 15.80 15.78
C ARG A 282 12.86 15.42 16.71
N MET A 283 12.37 16.34 17.53
CA MET A 283 11.22 16.11 18.40
C MET A 283 9.90 15.95 17.63
N LYS A 284 9.71 16.68 16.53
CA LYS A 284 8.60 16.47 15.59
C LYS A 284 8.66 15.07 14.96
N ARG A 285 9.84 14.63 14.52
CA ARG A 285 10.06 13.27 13.99
C ARG A 285 9.76 12.20 15.05
N LEU A 286 10.26 12.37 16.28
CA LEU A 286 9.99 11.48 17.40
C LEU A 286 8.49 11.37 17.67
N SER A 287 7.77 12.49 17.64
CA SER A 287 6.32 12.53 17.81
C SER A 287 5.61 11.66 16.76
N CYS A 288 6.03 11.74 15.49
CA CYS A 288 5.49 10.89 14.44
C CYS A 288 5.73 9.40 14.72
N VAL A 289 6.95 9.02 15.14
CA VAL A 289 7.30 7.62 15.46
C VAL A 289 6.47 7.10 16.64
N ILE A 290 6.35 7.87 17.72
CA ILE A 290 5.54 7.49 18.89
C ILE A 290 4.07 7.34 18.48
N ARG A 291 3.53 8.28 17.70
CA ARG A 291 2.14 8.23 17.24
C ARG A 291 1.88 7.03 16.34
N THR A 292 2.77 6.74 15.39
CA THR A 292 2.71 5.51 14.58
C THR A 292 2.68 4.26 15.46
N ARG A 293 3.56 4.17 16.46
CA ARG A 293 3.62 3.03 17.39
C ARG A 293 2.30 2.84 18.14
N LEU A 294 1.73 3.92 18.67
CA LEU A 294 0.45 3.90 19.38
C LEU A 294 -0.70 3.42 18.48
N LEU A 295 -0.77 3.92 17.24
CA LEU A 295 -1.78 3.52 16.27
C LEU A 295 -1.65 2.04 15.89
N LEU A 296 -0.44 1.56 15.61
CA LEU A 296 -0.20 0.16 15.27
C LEU A 296 -0.58 -0.78 16.41
N ILE A 297 -0.25 -0.44 17.66
CA ILE A 297 -0.67 -1.21 18.84
C ILE A 297 -2.20 -1.24 18.95
N ASN A 298 -2.86 -0.10 18.75
CA ASN A 298 -4.32 -0.03 18.78
C ASN A 298 -4.97 -0.92 17.72
N ILE A 299 -4.46 -0.86 16.48
CA ILE A 299 -4.95 -1.70 15.36
C ILE A 299 -4.72 -3.18 15.65
N LEU A 300 -3.53 -3.55 16.14
CA LEU A 300 -3.15 -4.95 16.41
C LEU A 300 -3.96 -5.60 17.52
N ARG A 301 -4.51 -4.82 18.47
CA ARG A 301 -5.44 -5.32 19.50
C ARG A 301 -6.75 -5.82 18.90
N ASN A 302 -7.21 -5.17 17.83
CA ASN A 302 -8.54 -5.40 17.25
C ASN A 302 -8.50 -6.23 15.94
N SER A 303 -7.31 -6.64 15.47
CA SER A 303 -7.12 -7.27 14.15
C SER A 303 -7.11 -8.81 14.17
N SER A 304 -7.70 -9.42 13.14
CA SER A 304 -7.62 -10.87 12.85
C SER A 304 -6.30 -11.26 12.13
N SER A 305 -6.03 -12.58 12.03
CA SER A 305 -4.67 -13.14 11.88
C SER A 305 -3.88 -12.78 10.62
N PHE A 306 -4.53 -12.48 9.49
CA PHE A 306 -3.84 -12.30 8.19
C PHE A 306 -3.03 -10.99 8.10
N PHE A 307 -3.58 -9.87 8.59
CA PHE A 307 -2.90 -8.56 8.57
C PHE A 307 -1.88 -8.38 9.70
N LYS A 308 -1.96 -9.24 10.72
CA LYS A 308 -1.18 -9.12 11.94
C LYS A 308 0.33 -9.22 11.71
N ALA A 309 0.77 -10.11 10.80
CA ALA A 309 2.20 -10.32 10.54
C ALA A 309 2.89 -9.09 9.93
N ASN A 310 2.25 -8.44 8.95
CA ASN A 310 2.79 -7.23 8.34
C ASN A 310 2.82 -6.06 9.34
N LEU A 311 1.71 -5.85 10.05
CA LEU A 311 1.62 -4.80 11.07
C LEU A 311 2.62 -5.01 12.22
N MET A 312 2.85 -6.24 12.66
CA MET A 312 3.90 -6.56 13.65
C MET A 312 5.29 -6.24 13.12
N LYS A 313 5.57 -6.49 11.85
CA LYS A 313 6.86 -6.13 11.24
C LYS A 313 7.05 -4.60 11.26
N ILE A 314 6.04 -3.83 10.85
CA ILE A 314 6.08 -2.36 10.88
C ILE A 314 6.23 -1.85 12.31
N LEU A 315 5.53 -2.47 13.28
CA LEU A 315 5.65 -2.12 14.69
C LEU A 315 7.08 -2.33 15.20
N ASN A 316 7.69 -3.49 14.92
CA ASN A 316 9.06 -3.78 15.33
C ASN A 316 10.07 -2.79 14.70
N GLU A 317 9.88 -2.43 13.42
CA GLU A 317 10.69 -1.40 12.76
C GLU A 317 10.51 -0.03 13.42
N THR A 318 9.28 0.33 13.79
CA THR A 318 8.95 1.60 14.47
C THR A 318 9.56 1.66 15.88
N GLU A 319 9.54 0.55 16.62
CA GLU A 319 10.16 0.44 17.94
C GLU A 319 11.68 0.56 17.88
N SER A 320 12.30 -0.07 16.87
CA SER A 320 13.73 0.11 16.59
C SER A 320 14.05 1.58 16.30
N GLN A 321 13.25 2.25 15.47
CA GLN A 321 13.44 3.67 15.17
C GLN A 321 13.26 4.55 16.41
N GLN A 322 12.32 4.23 17.30
CA GLN A 322 12.13 4.98 18.54
C GLN A 322 13.36 4.86 19.46
N ALA A 323 13.96 3.67 19.54
CA ALA A 323 15.16 3.42 20.34
C ALA A 323 16.38 4.20 19.82
N GLU A 324 16.49 4.44 18.51
CA GLU A 324 17.58 5.23 17.91
C GLU A 324 17.57 6.71 18.36
N PHE A 325 16.46 7.24 18.87
CA PHE A 325 16.42 8.63 19.33
C PHE A 325 17.19 8.87 20.62
N ASP A 326 17.49 7.83 21.41
CA ASP A 326 18.23 7.93 22.69
C ASP A 326 17.71 9.07 23.60
N VAL A 327 16.39 9.09 23.81
CA VAL A 327 15.71 10.09 24.66
C VAL A 327 15.29 9.48 25.99
N PRO A 328 15.30 10.24 27.10
CA PRO A 328 14.85 9.74 28.40
C PRO A 328 13.41 9.22 28.39
N ASP A 329 13.14 8.15 29.15
CA ASP A 329 11.82 7.51 29.23
C ASP A 329 10.68 8.48 29.63
N HIS A 330 10.98 9.49 30.46
CA HIS A 330 9.99 10.49 30.85
C HIS A 330 9.50 11.32 29.66
N ILE A 331 10.38 11.65 28.69
CA ILE A 331 10.02 12.36 27.46
C ILE A 331 9.09 11.49 26.60
N ILE A 332 9.42 10.20 26.43
CA ILE A 332 8.59 9.25 25.69
C ILE A 332 7.21 9.11 26.37
N SER A 333 7.18 9.04 27.70
CA SER A 333 5.95 8.94 28.49
C SER A 333 5.07 10.18 28.35
N THR A 334 5.66 11.38 28.47
CA THR A 334 4.95 12.65 28.26
C THR A 334 4.39 12.73 26.85
N ALA A 335 5.22 12.52 25.83
CA ALA A 335 4.79 12.53 24.43
C ALA A 335 3.67 11.51 24.18
N SER A 336 3.81 10.28 24.69
CA SER A 336 2.79 9.23 24.56
C SER A 336 1.47 9.62 25.23
N LYS A 337 1.49 10.33 26.37
CA LYS A 337 0.28 10.81 27.04
C LYS A 337 -0.48 11.81 26.18
N TYR A 338 0.22 12.77 25.57
CA TYR A 338 -0.40 13.74 24.66
C TYR A 338 -0.89 13.09 23.38
N LEU A 339 -0.06 12.25 22.75
CA LEU A 339 -0.32 11.65 21.45
C LEU A 339 -1.34 10.51 21.47
N LYS A 340 -1.87 10.09 22.63
CA LYS A 340 -2.89 9.03 22.75
C LYS A 340 -4.25 9.53 23.25
N GLU A 341 -4.39 10.82 23.54
CA GLU A 341 -5.60 11.40 24.14
C GLU A 341 -6.88 11.03 23.36
N ASP A 342 -6.82 11.09 22.03
CA ASP A 342 -7.90 10.73 21.11
C ASP A 342 -8.10 9.22 20.92
N LEU A 343 -7.14 8.39 21.34
CA LEU A 343 -7.28 6.92 21.32
C LEU A 343 -7.96 6.40 22.58
N CYS A 344 -7.90 7.16 23.69
CA CYS A 344 -8.45 6.77 24.98
C CYS A 344 -9.93 7.18 25.16
N GLN A 345 -10.43 8.17 24.42
CA GLN A 345 -11.83 8.62 24.51
C GLN A 345 -12.85 7.53 24.12
N ASN A 346 -12.44 6.55 23.31
CA ASN A 346 -13.29 5.41 22.95
C ASN A 346 -13.40 4.34 24.06
N GLN A 347 -12.67 4.47 25.18
CA GLN A 347 -12.70 3.46 26.26
C GLN A 347 -13.66 3.81 27.40
N GLU A 348 -14.03 5.09 27.57
CA GLU A 348 -14.95 5.50 28.63
C GLU A 348 -16.43 5.39 28.20
N GLU A 349 -16.72 5.46 26.90
CA GLU A 349 -18.09 5.28 26.37
C GLU A 349 -18.57 3.81 26.39
N GLU A 350 -17.66 2.83 26.33
CA GLU A 350 -18.03 1.40 26.38
C GLU A 350 -18.29 0.88 27.82
N GLU A 351 -17.85 1.59 28.86
CA GLU A 351 -18.10 1.20 30.26
C GLU A 351 -19.36 1.85 30.87
N GLU A 352 -19.97 2.84 30.21
CA GLU A 352 -21.23 3.47 30.65
C GLU A 352 -22.49 2.87 30.00
N ASP A 353 -22.38 2.11 28.90
CA ASP A 353 -23.53 1.55 28.17
C ASP A 353 -24.16 0.30 28.83
N ASP A 354 -23.65 -0.17 29.97
CA ASP A 354 -24.26 -1.25 30.78
C ASP A 354 -25.36 -0.75 31.75
N ARG A 355 -25.77 0.53 31.67
CA ARG A 355 -26.88 1.07 32.46
C ARG A 355 -27.79 2.06 31.69
N ASP A 356 -28.54 1.56 30.72
CA ASP A 356 -30.00 1.74 30.58
C ASP A 356 -30.44 1.38 29.15
N GLU A 357 -31.05 0.20 28.99
CA GLU A 357 -31.85 -0.12 27.81
C GLU A 357 -33.13 0.72 27.82
N SER A 358 -33.11 1.91 27.20
CA SER A 358 -34.26 2.45 26.46
C SER A 358 -33.97 3.81 25.84
N GLN A 359 -33.42 3.83 24.62
CA GLN A 359 -33.94 4.66 23.53
C GLN A 359 -33.20 4.38 22.22
N THR A 360 -33.97 3.93 21.24
CA THR A 360 -33.59 3.87 19.83
C THR A 360 -33.22 5.26 19.32
N GLY A 361 -31.95 5.45 18.96
CA GLY A 361 -31.45 6.67 18.32
C GLY A 361 -30.22 6.35 17.49
N ASP A 362 -30.35 6.55 16.19
CA ASP A 362 -29.35 6.45 15.12
C ASP A 362 -27.97 7.00 15.55
N LYS A 363 -26.99 6.10 15.77
CA LYS A 363 -25.59 6.43 16.09
C LYS A 363 -24.65 5.70 15.10
N ASP A 364 -24.75 6.05 13.83
CA ASP A 364 -23.69 5.82 12.84
C ASP A 364 -23.27 7.17 12.25
N GLN A 365 -22.55 7.98 13.02
CA GLN A 365 -21.71 9.04 12.47
C GLN A 365 -20.35 9.02 13.16
N PRO A 366 -19.23 8.93 12.41
CA PRO A 366 -17.93 9.16 12.98
C PRO A 366 -17.89 10.58 13.52
N VAL A 367 -17.43 10.74 14.77
CA VAL A 367 -17.23 12.03 15.42
C VAL A 367 -16.28 12.85 14.56
N MET A 368 -16.87 13.69 13.70
CA MET A 368 -16.16 14.73 12.98
C MET A 368 -15.64 15.70 14.04
N ILE A 369 -14.31 15.77 14.18
CA ILE A 369 -13.66 16.80 14.97
C ILE A 369 -14.17 18.14 14.46
N GLN A 370 -14.95 18.83 15.30
CA GLN A 370 -15.57 20.10 14.97
C GLN A 370 -14.47 21.09 14.59
N LYS A 371 -14.71 21.77 13.46
CA LYS A 371 -13.88 22.83 12.91
C LYS A 371 -13.77 23.96 13.94
N GLY A 372 -12.70 23.93 14.75
CA GLY A 372 -12.37 24.91 15.79
C GLY A 372 -10.87 25.04 15.97
N ASP A 373 -10.26 25.90 15.14
CA ASP A 373 -9.09 26.79 15.38
C ASP A 373 -7.82 26.32 16.12
N VAL A 374 -7.55 25.02 16.24
CA VAL A 374 -6.25 24.55 16.73
C VAL A 374 -5.40 24.10 15.53
N SER A 375 -4.27 24.79 15.29
CA SER A 375 -3.35 24.40 14.22
C SER A 375 -2.82 22.98 14.44
N PHE A 376 -2.49 22.26 13.36
CA PHE A 376 -1.93 20.90 13.46
C PHE A 376 -0.77 20.82 14.46
N ASP A 377 0.15 21.79 14.39
CA ASP A 377 1.31 21.86 15.27
C ASP A 377 0.90 22.10 16.73
N GLN A 378 -0.13 22.92 16.97
CA GLN A 378 -0.65 23.13 18.32
C GLN A 378 -1.31 21.87 18.89
N ARG A 379 -2.04 21.10 18.07
CA ARG A 379 -2.66 19.84 18.48
C ARG A 379 -1.62 18.76 18.80
N TRP A 380 -0.67 18.55 17.88
CA TRP A 380 0.19 17.35 17.91
C TRP A 380 1.60 17.60 18.44
N PHE A 381 2.08 18.84 18.43
CA PHE A 381 3.47 19.19 18.79
C PHE A 381 3.60 20.23 19.91
N SER A 382 2.50 20.72 20.50
CA SER A 382 2.57 21.69 21.62
C SER A 382 3.27 21.14 22.87
N TRP A 383 3.31 19.82 23.05
CA TRP A 383 4.03 19.18 24.15
C TRP A 383 5.55 19.45 24.11
N ILE A 384 6.12 19.63 22.91
CA ILE A 384 7.56 19.90 22.72
C ILE A 384 7.94 21.24 23.36
N GLN A 385 7.10 22.27 23.18
CA GLN A 385 7.31 23.58 23.77
C GLN A 385 7.15 23.57 25.30
N LYS A 386 6.22 22.76 25.82
CA LYS A 386 5.97 22.63 27.26
C LYS A 386 7.14 22.01 28.02
N GLU A 387 7.91 21.15 27.36
CA GLU A 387 9.14 20.55 27.90
C GLU A 387 10.39 21.42 27.66
N GLY A 388 10.26 22.60 27.05
CA GLY A 388 11.38 23.50 26.78
C GLY A 388 12.33 23.04 25.67
N LEU A 389 11.87 22.17 24.76
CA LEU A 389 12.67 21.55 23.68
C LEU A 389 12.50 22.30 22.34
N THR A 390 12.64 23.63 22.35
CA THR A 390 12.44 24.52 21.17
C THR A 390 13.71 24.88 20.44
#